data_AF-U2YEB5-F1
#
_entry.id   AF-U2YEB5-F1
#
_cell.length_a   1.000
_cell.length_b   1.000
_cell.length_c   1.000
_cell.angle_alpha   90.00
_cell.angle_beta   90.00
_cell.angle_gamma   90.00
#
_symmetry.space_group_name_H-M   'P 1'
#
loop_
_entity.id
_entity.type
_entity.pdbx_description
1 polymer ?
#
loop_
_entity_poly.entity_id
_entity_poly.type
_entity_poly.pdbx_seq_one_letter_code
_entity_poly.pdbx_strand_id
1 'polypeptide(L)' 'MISLEGKTMRGNRSKEQSANHIITSYDGENRMSLSQIVVDEKSNEITANVKWLMVRHPQWEKL' A
#
# COMPACT_ATOMS: atom_id res chain seq x y z
N MET A 1 0.02 0.11 -16.71
CA MET A 1 -0.76 -0.74 -15.77
C MET A 1 -0.23 -0.49 -14.37
N ILE A 2 -1.07 -0.08 -13.43
CA ILE A 2 -0.66 0.14 -12.04
C ILE A 2 -1.00 -1.10 -11.21
N SER A 3 0.01 -1.65 -10.55
CA SER A 3 -0.13 -2.80 -9.65
C SER A 3 -0.04 -2.34 -8.20
N LEU A 4 -0.82 -2.98 -7.32
CA LEU A 4 -0.75 -2.77 -5.89
C LEU A 4 -0.16 -4.02 -5.23
N GLU A 5 0.79 -3.82 -4.32
CA GLU A 5 1.47 -4.92 -3.65
C GLU A 5 1.65 -4.62 -2.17
N GLY A 6 1.43 -5.63 -1.33
CA GLY A 6 1.48 -5.53 0.13
C GLY A 6 2.66 -6.29 0.73
N LYS A 7 3.55 -5.59 1.43
CA LYS A 7 4.72 -6.17 2.13
C LYS A 7 4.64 -5.95 3.63
N THR A 8 5.19 -6.88 4.40
CA THR A 8 5.43 -6.68 5.84
C THR A 8 6.87 -6.25 6.05
N MET A 9 7.09 -5.15 6.79
CA MET A 9 8.42 -4.67 7.10
C MET A 9 9.10 -5.61 8.10
N ARG A 10 10.27 -6.15 7.73
CA ARG A 10 11.07 -7.01 8.61
C ARG A 10 11.81 -6.16 9.63
N GLY A 11 11.82 -6.58 10.90
CA GLY A 11 12.60 -5.97 11.97
C GLY A 11 11.95 -4.78 12.69
N ASN A 12 10.79 -4.28 12.23
CA ASN A 12 10.10 -3.17 12.89
C ASN A 12 9.06 -3.60 13.95
N ARG A 13 8.96 -4.89 14.26
CA ARG A 13 8.08 -5.36 15.34
C ARG A 13 8.77 -5.19 16.69
N SER A 14 8.07 -4.67 17.70
CA SER A 14 8.53 -4.65 19.10
C SER A 14 7.52 -5.31 20.03
N LYS A 15 7.68 -5.17 21.36
CA LYS A 15 6.66 -5.59 22.34
C LYS A 15 5.45 -4.66 22.32
N GLU A 16 5.66 -3.41 21.93
CA GLU A 16 4.69 -2.31 21.95
C GLU A 16 4.04 -2.06 20.58
N GLN A 17 4.64 -2.53 19.48
CA GLN A 17 4.10 -2.36 18.12
C GLN A 17 4.09 -3.66 17.30
N SER A 18 3.02 -3.85 16.52
CA SER A 18 2.96 -4.87 15.48
C SER A 18 3.92 -4.54 14.34
N ALA A 19 4.14 -5.50 13.44
CA ALA A 19 4.95 -5.23 12.26
C ALA A 19 4.17 -4.32 11.30
N ASN A 20 4.78 -3.24 10.83
CA ASN A 20 4.17 -2.39 9.81
C ASN A 20 3.94 -3.19 8.53
N HIS A 21 2.74 -3.06 7.96
CA HIS A 21 2.44 -3.53 6.62
C HIS A 21 2.43 -2.32 5.68
N ILE A 22 3.05 -2.44 4.51
CA ILE A 22 3.15 -1.37 3.52
C ILE A 22 2.45 -1.82 2.25
N ILE A 23 1.58 -0.97 1.73
CA ILE A 23 1.02 -1.12 0.38
C ILE A 23 1.75 -0.16 -0.54
N THR A 24 2.30 -0.69 -1.63
CA THR A 24 3.00 0.07 -2.67
C THR A 24 2.19 0.06 -3.95
N SER A 25 1.97 1.23 -4.54
CA SER A 25 1.53 1.34 -5.93
C SER A 25 2.74 1.38 -6.86
N TYR A 26 2.80 0.44 -7.79
CA TYR A 26 3.91 0.26 -8.71
C TYR A 26 3.45 0.44 -10.15
N ASP A 27 4.11 1.33 -10.88
CA ASP A 27 3.98 1.45 -12.31
C ASP A 27 4.94 0.48 -13.00
N GLY A 28 4.39 -0.60 -13.55
CA GLY A 28 5.17 -1.63 -14.24
C GLY A 28 5.83 -1.14 -15.53
N GLU A 29 5.27 -0.11 -16.16
CA GLU A 29 5.77 0.42 -17.44
C GLU A 29 7.00 1.29 -17.19
N ASN A 30 6.90 2.24 -16.26
CA ASN A 30 8.00 3.11 -15.86
C ASN A 30 8.93 2.49 -14.79
N ARG A 31 8.65 1.25 -14.37
CA ARG A 31 9.39 0.49 -13.35
C ARG A 31 9.59 1.23 -12.04
N MET A 32 8.61 2.02 -11.62
CA MET A 32 8.73 2.94 -10.50
C MET A 32 7.62 2.75 -9.46
N SER A 33 7.99 2.87 -8.18
CA SER A 33 7.02 2.99 -7.09
C SER A 33 6.47 4.42 -7.06
N LEU A 34 5.16 4.57 -7.19
CA LEU A 34 4.49 5.87 -7.23
C LEU A 34 4.10 6.36 -5.83
N SER A 35 3.70 5.45 -4.94
CA SER A 35 3.24 5.79 -3.59
C SER A 35 3.33 4.59 -2.65
N GLN A 36 3.39 4.87 -1.35
CA GLN A 36 3.40 3.88 -0.29
C GLN A 36 2.56 4.35 0.90
N ILE A 37 1.81 3.44 1.51
CA ILE A 37 1.06 3.68 2.76
C ILE A 37 1.35 2.59 3.78
N VAL A 38 1.43 2.95 5.06
CA VAL A 38 1.46 1.99 6.16
C VAL A 38 0.02 1.63 6.54
N VAL A 39 -0.25 0.34 6.72
CA VAL A 39 -1.53 -0.20 7.16
C VAL A 39 -1.33 -1.14 8.35
N ASP A 40 -2.34 -1.18 9.23
CA ASP A 40 -2.26 -1.94 10.49
C ASP A 40 -2.42 -3.45 10.29
N GLU A 41 -3.13 -3.87 9.23
CA GLU A 41 -3.40 -5.26 8.93
C GLU A 41 -3.08 -5.62 7.48
N LYS A 42 -2.47 -6.79 7.29
CA LYS A 42 -2.31 -7.40 5.97
C LYS A 42 -3.60 -8.15 5.61
N SER A 43 -4.46 -7.55 4.80
CA SER A 43 -5.56 -8.26 4.16
C SER A 43 -5.12 -8.81 2.79
N ASN A 44 -5.61 -10.00 2.43
CA ASN A 44 -5.42 -10.56 1.08
C ASN A 44 -6.31 -9.86 0.04
N GLU A 45 -7.32 -9.10 0.48
CA GLU A 45 -8.15 -8.24 -0.37
C GLU A 45 -7.54 -6.84 -0.48
N ILE A 46 -6.62 -6.70 -1.43
CA ILE A 46 -6.04 -5.41 -1.85
C ILE A 46 -7.15 -4.42 -2.30
N THR A 47 -8.30 -4.95 -2.72
CA THR A 47 -9.53 -4.23 -3.11
C THR A 47 -10.03 -3.26 -2.04
N ALA A 48 -9.88 -3.58 -0.75
CA ALA A 48 -10.37 -2.72 0.34
C ALA A 48 -9.52 -1.45 0.51
N ASN A 49 -8.23 -1.49 0.20
CA ASN A 49 -7.32 -0.36 0.39
C ASN A 49 -7.30 0.62 -0.78
N VAL A 50 -7.70 0.21 -1.99
CA VAL A 50 -7.84 1.13 -3.13
C VAL A 50 -8.88 2.20 -2.84
N LYS A 51 -10.00 1.81 -2.22
CA LYS A 51 -11.08 2.73 -1.84
C LYS A 51 -10.60 3.78 -0.83
N TRP A 52 -9.72 3.40 0.09
CA TRP A 52 -9.13 4.33 1.06
C TRP A 52 -8.10 5.27 0.41
N LEU A 53 -7.27 4.74 -0.51
CA LEU A 53 -6.28 5.54 -1.24
C LEU A 53 -6.94 6.64 -2.08
N MET A 54 -8.04 6.32 -2.76
CA MET A 54 -8.85 7.29 -3.53
C MET A 54 -9.45 8.40 -2.66
N VAL A 55 -9.94 8.06 -1.45
CA VAL A 55 -10.51 9.06 -0.51
C VAL A 55 -9.44 10.03 -0.01
N ARG A 56 -8.20 9.57 0.21
CA ARG A 56 -7.10 10.40 0.75
C ARG A 56 -6.31 11.13 -0.32
N HIS A 57 -6.32 10.64 -1.56
CA HIS A 57 -5.67 11.24 -2.73
C HIS A 57 -6.62 11.23 -3.93
N PRO A 58 -7.52 12.22 -4.05
CA PRO A 58 -8.58 12.25 -5.07
C PRO A 58 -8.04 12.31 -6.50
N GLN A 59 -6.80 12.79 -6.70
CA GLN A 59 -6.21 12.87 -8.03
C GLN A 59 -5.99 11.52 -8.72
N TRP A 60 -6.20 10.40 -8.01
CA TRP A 60 -6.05 9.03 -8.50
C TRP A 60 -7.36 8.43 -9.05
N GLU A 61 -8.51 9.11 -8.96
CA GLU A 61 -9.78 8.67 -9.59
C GLU A 61 -9.75 8.68 -11.13
N LYS A 62 -8.79 9.39 -11.73
CA LYS A 62 -8.73 9.65 -13.19
C LYS A 62 -7.70 8.80 -13.94
N LEU A 63 -7.11 7.79 -13.29
CA LEU A 63 -6.22 6.81 -13.93
C LEU A 63 -6.96 5.51 -14.27
#